data_AF-A0A7Z9M8P6-F1
#
_entry.id   AF-A0A7Z9M8P6-F1
#
_cell.length_a   1.000
_cell.length_b   1.000
_cell.length_c   1.000
_cell.angle_alpha   90.00
_cell.angle_beta   90.00
_cell.angle_gamma   90.00
#
_symmetry.space_group_name_H-M   'P 1'
#
loop_
_entity.id
_entity.type
_entity.pdbx_description
1 polymer ?
#
loop_
_entity_poly.entity_id
_entity_poly.type
_entity_poly.pdbx_seq_one_letter_code
_entity_poly.pdbx_strand_id
1 'polypeptide(L)' 'MSLKLYNTLTRKKSSFQPLDKIKIRMYVCGPTVYDYAHI' A
#
# COMPACT_ATOMS: atom_id res chain seq x y z
N MET A 1 15.94 11.65 -5.28
CA MET A 1 14.48 11.85 -5.07
C MET A 1 13.98 10.75 -4.14
N SER A 2 13.15 11.07 -3.14
CA SER A 2 12.57 10.06 -2.23
C SER A 2 11.16 9.66 -2.67
N LEU A 3 10.80 8.39 -2.47
CA LEU A 3 9.43 7.91 -2.69
C LEU A 3 8.47 8.59 -1.71
N LYS A 4 7.33 9.07 -2.20
CA LYS A 4 6.24 9.61 -1.38
C LYS A 4 4.94 8.85 -1.69
N LEU A 5 4.21 8.47 -0.66
CA LEU A 5 2.91 7.80 -0.76
C LEU A 5 1.83 8.67 -0.14
N TYR A 6 0.60 8.59 -0.67
CA TYR A 6 -0.54 9.21 -0.01
C TYR A 6 -0.97 8.35 1.17
N ASN A 7 -0.99 8.94 2.36
CA ASN A 7 -1.42 8.26 3.57
C ASN A 7 -2.86 8.67 3.89
N THR A 8 -3.81 7.75 3.69
CA THR A 8 -5.24 7.97 3.94
C THR A 8 -5.54 8.35 5.40
N LEU A 9 -4.74 7.85 6.37
CA LEU A 9 -4.91 8.17 7.80
C LEU A 9 -4.67 9.66 8.08
N THR A 10 -3.70 10.28 7.40
CA THR A 10 -3.34 11.70 7.61
C THR A 10 -3.81 12.62 6.48
N ARG A 11 -4.36 12.05 5.40
CA ARG A 11 -4.85 12.72 4.19
C ARG A 11 -3.80 13.57 3.47
N LYS A 12 -2.53 13.18 3.54
CA LYS A 12 -1.40 13.92 2.95
C LYS A 12 -0.42 12.98 2.27
N LYS A 13 0.37 13.53 1.34
CA LYS A 13 1.54 12.83 0.79
C LYS A 13 2.67 12.85 1.81
N SER A 14 3.10 11.68 2.27
CA SER A 14 4.21 11.52 3.21
C SER A 14 5.38 10.79 2.55
N SER A 15 6.60 11.08 3.01
CA SER A 15 7.78 10.30 2.59
C SER A 15 7.62 8.85 3.01
N PHE A 16 7.88 7.92 2.10
CA PHE A 16 7.91 6.51 2.43
C PHE A 16 9.18 6.20 3.22
N GLN A 17 9.00 5.67 4.44
CA GLN A 17 10.08 5.21 5.31
C GLN A 17 9.76 3.76 5.69
N PRO A 18 10.50 2.77 5.15
CA PRO A 18 10.22 1.38 5.46
C PRO A 18 10.64 1.05 6.90
N LEU A 19 9.89 0.15 7.53
CA LEU A 19 10.21 -0.37 8.87
C LEU A 19 11.53 -1.16 8.89
N ASP A 20 11.84 -1.89 7.82
CA ASP A 20 13.09 -2.61 7.61
C ASP A 20 13.71 -2.11 6.28
N LYS A 21 15.02 -1.81 6.29
CA LYS A 21 15.72 -1.21 5.15
C LYS A 21 15.89 -2.18 3.96
N ILE A 22 15.80 -3.48 4.20
CA ILE A 22 16.06 -4.55 3.23
C ILE A 22 14.75 -5.17 2.75
N LYS A 23 13.71 -5.24 3.60
CA LYS A 23 12.44 -5.90 3.27
C LYS A 23 11.23 -5.02 3.57
N ILE A 24 10.35 -4.91 2.59
CA ILE A 24 9.07 -4.18 2.72
C ILE A 24 7.94 -5.19 2.89
N ARG A 25 7.02 -4.92 3.82
CA ARG A 25 5.76 -5.66 3.97
C ARG A 25 4.64 -4.86 3.35
N MET A 26 3.86 -5.49 2.48
CA MET A 26 2.70 -4.90 1.84
C MET A 26 1.55 -5.91 1.87
N TYR A 27 0.36 -5.43 2.21
CA TYR A 27 -0.87 -6.22 2.20
C TYR A 27 -1.92 -5.49 1.37
N VAL A 28 -2.66 -6.25 0.57
CA VAL A 28 -3.80 -5.77 -0.21
C VAL A 28 -4.92 -6.78 -0.02
N CYS A 29 -6.14 -6.31 0.14
CA CYS A 29 -7.30 -7.19 0.20
C CYS A 29 -7.43 -7.97 -1.12
N GLY A 30 -7.65 -9.27 -1.03
CA GLY A 30 -8.00 -10.10 -2.19
C GLY A 30 -9.48 -9.98 -2.56
N PRO A 31 -9.91 -10.61 -3.66
CA PRO A 31 -11.31 -10.72 -4.02
C PRO A 31 -12.04 -11.75 -3.14
N THR A 32 -13.37 -11.62 -3.06
CA THR A 32 -14.23 -12.71 -2.59
C THR A 32 -14.42 -13.70 -3.74
N VAL A 33 -14.16 -14.99 -3.50
CA VAL A 33 -14.00 -16.02 -4.56
C VAL A 33 -15.31 -16.73 -4.96
N TYR A 34 -16.46 -16.06 -4.84
CA TYR A 34 -17.76 -16.65 -5.21
C TYR A 34 -18.16 -16.41 -6.67
N ASP A 35 -17.46 -15.53 -7.39
CA ASP A 35 -17.73 -15.21 -8.79
C ASP A 35 -16.46 -14.71 -9.50
N TYR A 36 -16.55 -14.47 -10.81
CA TYR A 36 -15.48 -13.91 -11.63
C TYR A 36 -15.09 -12.49 -11.16
N ALA A 37 -13.79 -12.19 -11.21
CA ALA A 37 -13.29 -10.84 -10.93
C ALA A 37 -13.74 -9.84 -12.00
N HIS A 38 -14.01 -8.60 -11.59
CA HIS A 38 -14.47 -7.51 -12.45
C HIS A 38 -13.35 -6.48 -12.68
N ILE A 39 -13.41 -5.77 -13.81
CA ILE A 39 -12.50 -4.68 -14.19
C ILE A 39 -13.08 -3.34 -13.75
#